data_AF-A0A955WYK6-F1
#
_entry.id   AF-A0A955WYK6-F1
#
_cell.length_a   1.000
_cell.length_b   1.000
_cell.length_c   1.000
_cell.angle_alpha   90.00
_cell.angle_beta   90.00
_cell.angle_gamma   90.00
#
_symmetry.space_group_name_H-M   'P 1'
#
loop_
_entity.id
_entity.type
_entity.pdbx_description
1 polymer ?
#
loop_
_entity_poly.entity_id
_entity_poly.type
_entity_poly.pdbx_seq_one_letter_code
_entity_poly.pdbx_strand_id
1 'polypeptide(L)'
;MRAFALALGVAAFGIAFLAGADGPVAQAQAGEQQVCKTKGCKQECPKGDCLQLCEAKASCSFACKGGKCTQKCKTGSNCKIDCAGGACEQVVGKGASGIVGCEGGKCTQSIKPGASVMKLSCKGGGCKKK
;
A
#
# COMPACT_ATOMS: atom_id res chain seq x y z
N MET A 1 -1.09 -51.56 22.40
CA MET A 1 -2.19 -51.39 21.44
C MET A 1 -1.91 -50.11 20.66
N ARG A 2 -1.97 -50.20 19.32
CA ARG A 2 -1.35 -49.27 18.38
C ARG A 2 -2.04 -47.89 18.37
N ALA A 3 -1.24 -46.84 18.46
CA ALA A 3 -1.61 -45.49 18.06
C ALA A 3 -1.46 -45.36 16.54
N PHE A 4 -2.47 -44.81 15.84
CA PHE A 4 -2.28 -44.14 14.55
C PHE A 4 -3.42 -43.13 14.35
N ALA A 5 -3.01 -41.86 14.28
CA ALA A 5 -3.82 -40.72 13.96
C ALA A 5 -4.27 -40.76 12.49
N LEU A 6 -5.49 -40.33 12.21
CA LEU A 6 -5.91 -39.94 10.87
C LEU A 6 -6.90 -38.76 10.97
N ALA A 7 -6.32 -37.57 11.13
CA ALA A 7 -7.00 -36.31 10.86
C ALA A 7 -6.46 -35.80 9.52
N LEU A 8 -7.26 -35.91 8.45
CA LEU A 8 -6.96 -35.29 7.16
C LEU A 8 -8.25 -34.81 6.51
N GLY A 9 -8.31 -33.50 6.23
CA GLY A 9 -9.10 -33.01 5.10
C GLY A 9 -10.15 -31.94 5.38
N VAL A 10 -9.84 -30.87 6.11
CA VAL A 10 -10.55 -29.59 5.92
C VAL A 10 -9.59 -28.62 5.23
N ALA A 11 -9.64 -28.60 3.90
CA ALA A 11 -9.01 -27.55 3.10
C ALA A 11 -9.83 -26.26 3.25
N ALA A 12 -9.55 -25.54 4.34
CA ALA A 12 -10.01 -24.17 4.55
C ALA A 12 -8.78 -23.31 4.91
N PHE A 13 -7.81 -23.21 4.00
CA PHE A 13 -6.78 -22.18 4.08
C PHE A 13 -7.33 -20.86 3.55
N GLY A 14 -8.25 -20.31 4.33
CA GLY A 14 -8.69 -18.93 4.31
C GLY A 14 -8.88 -18.51 5.76
N ILE A 15 -7.86 -18.74 6.58
CA ILE A 15 -7.86 -18.42 8.00
C ILE A 15 -7.92 -16.90 8.10
N ALA A 16 -9.11 -16.38 8.39
CA ALA A 16 -9.30 -15.03 8.89
C ALA A 16 -8.42 -14.88 10.14
N PHE A 17 -7.42 -13.99 10.09
CA PHE A 17 -6.62 -13.63 11.25
C PHE A 17 -6.79 -12.15 11.57
N LEU A 18 -7.50 -11.95 12.70
CA LEU A 18 -7.41 -10.86 13.67
C LEU A 18 -7.88 -9.47 13.23
N ALA A 19 -9.12 -9.16 13.62
CA ALA A 19 -9.58 -7.81 13.87
C ALA A 19 -8.71 -7.12 14.94
N GLY A 20 -7.66 -6.43 14.51
CA GLY A 20 -7.05 -5.31 15.24
C GLY A 20 -7.92 -4.06 15.08
N ALA A 21 -7.97 -3.21 16.11
CA ALA A 21 -8.93 -2.12 16.27
C ALA A 21 -8.75 -0.90 15.33
N ASP A 22 -8.24 -1.10 14.11
CA ASP A 22 -7.83 -0.04 13.18
C ASP A 22 -8.53 -0.13 11.81
N GLY A 23 -9.82 -0.47 11.79
CA GLY A 23 -10.60 -0.65 10.55
C GLY A 23 -10.10 -1.81 9.67
N PRO A 24 -10.83 -2.17 8.59
CA PRO A 24 -10.44 -3.28 7.73
C PRO A 24 -9.19 -2.90 6.91
N VAL A 25 -8.02 -3.36 7.36
CA VAL A 25 -6.79 -3.34 6.57
C VAL A 25 -6.90 -4.46 5.55
N ALA A 26 -6.97 -4.12 4.26
CA ALA A 26 -6.96 -5.14 3.21
C ALA A 26 -5.52 -5.62 2.98
N GLN A 27 -5.27 -6.91 3.17
CA GLN A 27 -4.00 -7.53 2.77
C GLN A 27 -4.13 -8.00 1.33
N ALA A 28 -3.42 -7.31 0.42
CA ALA A 28 -3.42 -7.61 -1.00
C ALA A 28 -2.34 -8.63 -1.35
N GLN A 29 -2.64 -9.53 -2.27
CA GLN A 29 -1.65 -10.38 -2.93
C GLN A 29 -0.89 -9.58 -4.01
N ALA A 30 0.25 -10.09 -4.45
CA ALA A 30 1.03 -9.43 -5.50
C ALA A 30 0.18 -9.29 -6.78
N GLY A 31 0.15 -8.09 -7.36
CA GLY A 31 -0.67 -7.77 -8.54
C GLY A 31 -2.11 -7.33 -8.23
N GLU A 32 -2.56 -7.32 -6.98
CA GLU A 32 -3.91 -6.84 -6.63
C GLU A 32 -4.04 -5.31 -6.65
N GLN A 33 -5.25 -4.85 -6.95
CA GLN A 33 -5.64 -3.45 -6.96
C GLN A 33 -6.74 -3.17 -5.93
N GLN A 34 -6.48 -2.26 -4.98
CA GLN A 34 -7.51 -1.72 -4.09
C GLN A 34 -7.90 -0.29 -4.49
N VAL A 35 -9.22 -0.05 -4.57
CA VAL A 35 -9.78 1.28 -4.84
C VAL A 35 -10.39 1.82 -3.55
N CYS A 36 -9.75 2.82 -2.95
CA CYS A 36 -10.29 3.54 -1.80
C CYS A 36 -11.26 4.63 -2.26
N LYS A 37 -12.52 4.53 -1.85
CA LYS A 37 -13.52 5.59 -2.03
C LYS A 37 -13.33 6.69 -0.97
N THR A 38 -14.26 7.65 -0.90
CA THR A 38 -14.20 8.86 -0.03
C THR A 38 -13.90 8.62 1.44
N LYS A 39 -14.26 7.47 2.03
CA LYS A 39 -13.92 7.15 3.42
C LYS A 39 -12.43 6.86 3.66
N GLY A 40 -11.65 6.70 2.59
CA GLY A 40 -10.27 6.26 2.68
C GLY A 40 -10.16 4.76 2.94
N CYS A 41 -8.97 4.21 2.76
CA CYS A 41 -8.69 2.82 3.11
C CYS A 41 -7.20 2.56 3.36
N LYS A 42 -6.92 1.43 4.01
CA LYS A 42 -5.56 0.97 4.31
C LYS A 42 -5.29 -0.33 3.55
N GLN A 43 -4.13 -0.41 2.88
CA GLN A 43 -3.64 -1.63 2.24
C GLN A 43 -2.32 -2.06 2.83
N GLU A 44 -2.15 -3.36 3.00
CA GLU A 44 -0.84 -3.98 3.16
C GLU A 44 -0.55 -4.85 1.94
N CYS A 45 0.67 -4.73 1.43
CA CYS A 45 1.19 -5.55 0.36
C CYS A 45 2.54 -6.13 0.78
N PRO A 46 2.53 -7.26 1.50
CA PRO A 46 3.76 -7.89 1.97
C PRO A 46 4.59 -8.45 0.82
N LYS A 47 3.95 -8.94 -0.25
CA LYS A 47 4.62 -9.56 -1.41
C LYS A 47 5.14 -8.56 -2.44
N GLY A 48 4.68 -7.31 -2.42
CA GLY A 48 5.03 -6.29 -3.41
C GLY A 48 4.13 -6.31 -4.66
N ASP A 49 4.41 -5.42 -5.60
CA ASP A 49 3.70 -5.31 -6.90
C ASP A 49 2.18 -5.06 -6.78
N CYS A 50 1.73 -4.42 -5.68
CA CYS A 50 0.32 -4.06 -5.51
C CYS A 50 0.02 -2.63 -5.98
N LEU A 51 -1.24 -2.39 -6.34
CA LEU A 51 -1.76 -1.09 -6.76
C LEU A 51 -2.80 -0.58 -5.75
N GLN A 52 -2.71 0.69 -5.37
CA GLN A 52 -3.76 1.36 -4.60
C GLN A 52 -4.21 2.64 -5.31
N LEU A 53 -5.51 2.75 -5.59
CA LEU A 53 -6.14 3.94 -6.14
C LEU A 53 -6.90 4.67 -5.04
N CYS A 54 -6.47 5.88 -4.72
CA CYS A 54 -7.12 6.78 -3.79
C CYS A 54 -8.04 7.73 -4.55
N GLU A 55 -9.35 7.60 -4.36
CA GLU A 55 -10.33 8.50 -4.97
C GLU A 55 -10.24 9.93 -4.42
N ALA A 56 -10.94 10.85 -5.09
CA ALA A 56 -10.91 12.25 -4.71
C ALA A 56 -11.34 12.44 -3.25
N LYS A 57 -10.62 13.30 -2.52
CA LYS A 57 -10.85 13.59 -1.09
C LYS A 57 -10.74 12.39 -0.13
N ALA A 58 -10.29 11.23 -0.61
CA ALA A 58 -10.08 10.05 0.24
C ALA A 58 -8.74 10.14 1.01
N SER A 59 -8.64 9.42 2.12
CA SER A 59 -7.39 9.29 2.89
C SER A 59 -6.87 7.85 2.80
N CYS A 60 -5.73 7.64 2.15
CA CYS A 60 -5.23 6.31 1.83
C CYS A 60 -3.87 6.06 2.46
N SER A 61 -3.74 4.92 3.16
CA SER A 61 -2.46 4.43 3.67
C SER A 61 -2.08 3.14 2.95
N PHE A 62 -0.82 3.01 2.56
CA PHE A 62 -0.33 1.84 1.84
C PHE A 62 1.01 1.39 2.38
N ALA A 63 1.04 0.23 3.04
CA ALA A 63 2.29 -0.40 3.44
C ALA A 63 2.74 -1.40 2.37
N CYS A 64 3.82 -1.11 1.68
CA CYS A 64 4.41 -1.95 0.65
C CYS A 64 5.75 -2.51 1.13
N LYS A 65 5.72 -3.69 1.75
CA LYS A 65 6.94 -4.32 2.27
C LYS A 65 7.73 -5.02 1.18
N GLY A 66 7.07 -5.65 0.20
CA GLY A 66 7.73 -6.35 -0.89
C GLY A 66 8.29 -5.45 -2.00
N GLY A 67 7.96 -4.15 -1.99
CA GLY A 67 8.42 -3.18 -2.99
C GLY A 67 7.57 -3.17 -4.27
N LYS A 68 7.94 -2.32 -5.22
CA LYS A 68 7.30 -2.17 -6.54
C LYS A 68 5.80 -1.81 -6.53
N CYS A 69 5.29 -1.33 -5.40
CA CYS A 69 3.88 -0.92 -5.33
C CYS A 69 3.66 0.43 -5.99
N THR A 70 2.44 0.62 -6.51
CA THR A 70 2.01 1.89 -7.10
C THR A 70 0.84 2.48 -6.31
N GLN A 71 0.94 3.73 -5.88
CA GLN A 71 -0.16 4.48 -5.26
C GLN A 71 -0.58 5.65 -6.15
N LYS A 72 -1.84 5.69 -6.56
CA LYS A 72 -2.40 6.76 -7.39
C LYS A 72 -3.38 7.60 -6.56
N CYS A 73 -3.12 8.89 -6.48
CA CYS A 73 -3.84 9.81 -5.62
C CYS A 73 -4.61 10.81 -6.47
N LYS A 74 -5.95 10.75 -6.41
CA LYS A 74 -6.80 11.69 -7.13
C LYS A 74 -6.88 13.03 -6.42
N THR A 75 -7.61 13.96 -7.02
CA THR A 75 -7.70 15.35 -6.57
C THR A 75 -8.11 15.47 -5.11
N GLY A 76 -7.37 16.26 -4.33
CA GLY A 76 -7.71 16.52 -2.93
C GLY A 76 -7.53 15.34 -1.97
N SER A 77 -6.99 14.20 -2.42
CA SER A 77 -6.78 13.03 -1.57
C SER A 77 -5.56 13.17 -0.67
N ASN A 78 -5.54 12.49 0.47
CA ASN A 78 -4.38 12.37 1.34
C ASN A 78 -3.77 10.98 1.20
N CYS A 79 -2.59 10.88 0.60
CA CYS A 79 -1.93 9.62 0.36
C CYS A 79 -0.66 9.47 1.19
N LYS A 80 -0.52 8.30 1.81
CA LYS A 80 0.70 7.84 2.45
C LYS A 80 1.09 6.47 1.89
N ILE A 81 2.33 6.32 1.45
CA ILE A 81 2.93 5.03 1.14
C ILE A 81 4.20 4.83 1.96
N ASP A 82 4.28 3.69 2.64
CA ASP A 82 5.46 3.22 3.36
C ASP A 82 6.05 2.05 2.55
N CYS A 83 7.12 2.34 1.81
CA CYS A 83 7.78 1.43 0.87
C CYS A 83 9.10 0.91 1.44
N ALA A 84 9.03 -0.18 2.19
CA ALA A 84 10.22 -0.80 2.77
C ALA A 84 11.03 -1.57 1.73
N GLY A 85 10.36 -2.26 0.78
CA GLY A 85 11.03 -3.05 -0.27
C GLY A 85 11.62 -2.24 -1.42
N GLY A 86 11.36 -0.94 -1.47
CA GLY A 86 11.87 -0.05 -2.53
C GLY A 86 11.11 -0.14 -3.86
N ALA A 87 11.58 0.64 -4.84
CA ALA A 87 11.02 0.73 -6.19
C ALA A 87 9.52 1.08 -6.28
N CYS A 88 8.95 1.70 -5.25
CA CYS A 88 7.54 2.09 -5.29
C CYS A 88 7.33 3.38 -6.09
N GLU A 89 6.16 3.51 -6.70
CA GLU A 89 5.72 4.73 -7.39
C GLU A 89 4.52 5.35 -6.66
N GLN A 90 4.58 6.66 -6.40
CA GLN A 90 3.42 7.43 -5.95
C GLN A 90 3.11 8.50 -7.00
N VAL A 91 1.85 8.59 -7.41
CA VAL A 91 1.36 9.62 -8.35
C VAL A 91 0.38 10.53 -7.61
N VAL A 92 0.75 11.78 -7.40
CA VAL A 92 -0.01 12.78 -6.64
C VAL A 92 -0.78 13.68 -7.60
N GLY A 93 -2.11 13.68 -7.50
CA GLY A 93 -2.99 14.54 -8.26
C GLY A 93 -3.02 15.99 -7.77
N LYS A 94 -3.75 16.85 -8.49
CA LYS A 94 -3.95 18.26 -8.13
C LYS A 94 -4.62 18.38 -6.76
N GLY A 95 -4.12 19.27 -5.90
CA GLY A 95 -4.64 19.51 -4.55
C GLY A 95 -4.49 18.34 -3.59
N ALA A 96 -3.85 17.24 -4.00
CA ALA A 96 -3.63 16.08 -3.15
C ALA A 96 -2.36 16.24 -2.33
N SER A 97 -2.30 15.51 -1.22
CA SER A 97 -1.12 15.37 -0.37
C SER A 97 -0.48 14.00 -0.59
N GLY A 98 0.83 13.96 -0.78
CA GLY A 98 1.59 12.72 -1.00
C GLY A 98 2.77 12.60 -0.04
N ILE A 99 2.73 11.61 0.84
CA ILE A 99 3.83 11.25 1.73
C ILE A 99 4.37 9.88 1.30
N VAL A 100 5.68 9.81 1.04
CA VAL A 100 6.41 8.59 0.69
C VAL A 100 7.50 8.36 1.72
N GLY A 101 7.40 7.26 2.45
CA GLY A 101 8.53 6.65 3.14
C GLY A 101 9.18 5.63 2.23
N CYS A 102 10.45 5.79 1.88
CA CYS A 102 11.18 4.88 1.03
C CYS A 102 12.47 4.42 1.73
N GLU A 103 12.41 3.22 2.30
CA GLU A 103 13.56 2.63 3.00
C GLU A 103 14.39 1.74 2.07
N GLY A 104 13.76 0.99 1.17
CA GLY A 104 14.45 0.12 0.21
C GLY A 104 15.04 0.85 -1.01
N GLY A 105 14.81 2.16 -1.15
CA GLY A 105 15.36 2.98 -2.22
C GLY A 105 14.61 2.87 -3.56
N LYS A 106 15.09 3.61 -4.56
CA LYS A 106 14.55 3.64 -5.95
C LYS A 106 13.08 4.04 -6.08
N CYS A 107 12.49 4.68 -5.07
CA CYS A 107 11.10 5.11 -5.14
C CYS A 107 10.95 6.35 -6.03
N THR A 108 9.82 6.45 -6.72
CA THR A 108 9.48 7.58 -7.58
C THR A 108 8.23 8.28 -7.06
N GLN A 109 8.32 9.57 -6.75
CA GLN A 109 7.16 10.41 -6.45
C GLN A 109 6.89 11.33 -7.63
N SER A 110 5.81 11.05 -8.35
CA SER A 110 5.32 11.81 -9.51
C SER A 110 4.24 12.78 -9.08
N ILE A 111 4.38 14.04 -9.46
CA ILE A 111 3.60 15.12 -8.90
C ILE A 111 2.95 15.88 -10.03
N LYS A 112 1.62 15.93 -10.01
CA LYS A 112 0.88 16.79 -10.93
C LYS A 112 0.87 18.23 -10.41
N PRO A 113 0.92 19.22 -11.31
CA PRO A 113 0.90 20.63 -10.93
C PRO A 113 -0.34 20.95 -10.06
N GLY A 114 -0.08 21.69 -8.97
CA GLY A 114 -1.08 22.08 -8.00
C GLY A 114 -1.29 21.10 -6.84
N ALA A 115 -0.43 20.10 -6.62
CA ALA A 115 -0.42 19.30 -5.39
C ALA A 115 -0.14 20.17 -4.14
N SER A 116 -0.73 19.81 -3.00
CA SER A 116 -0.72 20.65 -1.79
C SER A 116 0.45 20.36 -0.86
N VAL A 117 0.70 19.09 -0.53
CA VAL A 117 1.75 18.70 0.43
C VAL A 117 2.52 17.50 -0.10
N MET A 118 3.86 17.56 -0.12
CA MET A 118 4.65 16.49 -0.72
C MET A 118 5.94 16.22 0.04
N LYS A 119 6.00 15.04 0.66
CA LYS A 119 7.16 14.59 1.41
C LYS A 119 7.66 13.27 0.86
N LEU A 120 8.94 13.24 0.49
CA LEU A 120 9.66 12.03 0.08
C LEU A 120 10.82 11.84 1.05
N SER A 121 10.71 10.82 1.89
CA SER A 121 11.79 10.38 2.76
C SER A 121 12.51 9.23 2.08
N CYS A 122 13.75 9.44 1.63
CA CYS A 122 14.55 8.44 0.94
C CYS A 122 15.75 8.04 1.81
N LYS A 123 15.67 6.87 2.45
CA LYS A 123 16.81 6.30 3.21
C LYS A 123 17.65 5.36 2.34
N GLY A 124 17.01 4.53 1.50
CA GLY A 124 17.69 3.53 0.67
C GLY A 124 18.39 4.04 -0.59
N GLY A 125 18.39 5.36 -0.83
CA GLY A 125 19.01 5.97 -2.01
C GLY A 125 18.24 5.78 -3.32
N GLY A 126 18.64 6.51 -4.38
CA GLY A 126 18.10 6.36 -5.73
C GLY A 126 16.65 6.82 -5.92
N CYS A 127 16.05 7.54 -4.97
CA CYS A 127 14.70 8.04 -5.12
C CYS A 127 14.63 9.23 -6.08
N LYS A 128 13.53 9.33 -6.81
CA LYS A 128 13.28 10.39 -7.80
C LYS A 128 11.98 11.10 -7.46
N LYS A 129 12.00 12.42 -7.48
CA LYS A 129 10.81 13.28 -7.38
C LYS A 129 10.66 14.01 -8.70
N LYS A 130 9.52 13.87 -9.36
CA LYS A 130 9.22 14.45 -10.68
C LYS A 130 7.86 15.11 -10.67
#